data_AF-A0AA42P2V4-F1
#
_entry.id   AF-A0AA42P2V4-F1
#
_cell.length_a   1.000
_cell.length_b   1.000
_cell.length_c   1.000
_cell.angle_alpha   90.00
_cell.angle_beta   90.00
_cell.angle_gamma   90.00
#
_symmetry.space_group_name_H-M   'P 1'
#
loop_
_entity.id
_entity.type
_entity.pdbx_description
1 polymer ?
#
loop_
_entity_poly.entity_id
_entity_poly.type
_entity_poly.pdbx_seq_one_letter_code
_entity_poly.pdbx_strand_id
1 'polypeptide(L)'
;MPDRTPDIPRLRQLLGAAARDLPAALAETLEAALCESAESVTPSAFFAHLKGHGENLRADGQPWTETRLSPGRAFDLALATRSASGITALTAMLHAAHVARESDDPACCPSAALVEGLFNACQVLSLQVERCLVP
;
A
#
# COMPACT_ATOMS: atom_id res chain seq x y z
N MET A 1 -23.87 -9.81 -30.84
CA MET A 1 -22.71 -10.42 -30.14
C MET A 1 -22.67 -9.76 -28.77
N PRO A 2 -22.77 -10.49 -27.64
CA PRO A 2 -22.78 -9.83 -26.35
C PRO A 2 -21.41 -9.19 -26.12
N ASP A 3 -21.41 -7.93 -25.68
CA ASP A 3 -20.21 -7.19 -25.29
C ASP A 3 -19.52 -7.95 -24.14
N ARG A 4 -18.43 -8.64 -24.46
CA ARG A 4 -17.60 -9.28 -23.46
C ARG A 4 -16.87 -8.16 -22.73
N THR A 5 -17.16 -7.97 -21.45
CA THR A 5 -16.40 -7.03 -20.63
C THR A 5 -14.92 -7.45 -20.64
N PRO A 6 -14.01 -6.56 -21.02
CA PRO A 6 -12.59 -6.88 -21.09
C PRO A 6 -12.05 -7.18 -19.67
N ASP A 7 -11.27 -8.25 -19.55
CA ASP A 7 -10.65 -8.66 -18.29
C ASP A 7 -9.36 -7.87 -18.07
N ILE A 8 -9.45 -6.76 -17.33
CA ILE A 8 -8.40 -5.74 -17.18
C ILE A 8 -8.00 -5.50 -15.72
N PRO A 9 -7.59 -6.54 -14.96
CA PRO A 9 -7.36 -6.43 -13.53
C PRO A 9 -6.22 -5.48 -13.17
N ARG A 10 -5.10 -5.46 -13.91
CA ARG A 10 -3.94 -4.61 -13.60
C ARG A 10 -4.20 -3.16 -13.98
N LEU A 11 -4.82 -2.93 -15.13
CA LEU A 11 -5.24 -1.60 -15.55
C LEU A 11 -6.26 -1.00 -14.58
N ARG A 12 -7.18 -1.83 -14.05
CA ARG A 12 -8.14 -1.42 -13.02
C ARG A 12 -7.47 -1.15 -11.68
N GLN A 13 -6.42 -1.87 -11.33
CA GLN A 13 -5.61 -1.55 -10.15
C GLN A 13 -4.90 -0.19 -10.30
N LEU A 14 -4.42 0.13 -11.50
CA LEU A 14 -3.70 1.38 -11.78
C LEU A 14 -4.63 2.60 -11.87
N LEU A 15 -5.73 2.48 -12.61
CA LEU A 15 -6.62 3.60 -12.97
C LEU A 15 -7.94 3.60 -12.20
N GLY A 16 -8.21 2.56 -11.40
CA GLY A 16 -9.45 2.44 -10.64
C GLY A 16 -10.69 2.48 -11.54
N ALA A 17 -11.65 3.34 -11.16
CA ALA A 17 -12.90 3.50 -11.90
C ALA A 17 -12.72 4.15 -13.29
N ALA A 18 -11.66 4.94 -13.50
CA ALA A 18 -11.39 5.60 -14.78
C ALA A 18 -11.07 4.61 -15.91
N ALA A 19 -10.73 3.35 -15.57
CA ALA A 19 -10.57 2.28 -16.56
C ALA A 19 -11.86 2.02 -17.37
N ARG A 20 -13.03 2.43 -16.86
CA ARG A 20 -14.33 2.27 -17.54
C ARG A 20 -14.53 3.24 -18.70
N ASP A 21 -13.79 4.35 -18.72
CA ASP A 21 -13.91 5.38 -19.75
C ASP A 21 -13.07 5.07 -20.99
N LEU A 22 -12.27 4.00 -20.94
CA LEU A 22 -11.43 3.58 -22.06
C LEU A 22 -12.20 2.70 -23.05
N PRO A 23 -11.98 2.88 -24.36
CA PRO A 23 -12.42 1.91 -25.36
C PRO A 23 -11.84 0.52 -25.07
N ALA A 24 -12.65 -0.54 -25.23
CA ALA A 24 -12.28 -1.91 -24.88
C ALA A 24 -10.94 -2.36 -25.51
N ALA A 25 -10.74 -2.08 -26.80
CA ALA A 25 -9.51 -2.44 -27.51
C ALA A 25 -8.25 -1.76 -26.93
N LEU A 26 -8.37 -0.51 -26.48
CA LEU A 26 -7.27 0.21 -25.83
C LEU A 26 -7.02 -0.34 -24.43
N ALA A 27 -8.08 -0.64 -23.68
CA ALA A 27 -7.97 -1.23 -22.34
C ALA A 27 -7.28 -2.60 -22.38
N GLU A 28 -7.62 -3.44 -23.36
CA GLU A 28 -6.98 -4.74 -23.58
C GLU A 28 -5.51 -4.60 -23.98
N THR A 29 -5.19 -3.66 -24.88
CA THR A 29 -3.80 -3.40 -25.30
C THR A 29 -2.94 -2.94 -24.12
N LEU A 30 -3.46 -2.04 -23.29
CA LEU A 30 -2.75 -1.57 -22.10
C LEU A 30 -2.61 -2.67 -21.04
N GLU A 31 -3.62 -3.50 -20.83
CA GLU A 31 -3.52 -4.66 -19.92
C GLU A 31 -2.44 -5.64 -20.40
N ALA A 32 -2.38 -5.93 -21.70
CA ALA A 32 -1.34 -6.80 -22.27
C ALA A 32 0.07 -6.22 -22.04
N ALA A 33 0.27 -4.93 -22.30
CA ALA A 33 1.54 -4.26 -22.03
C ALA A 33 1.91 -4.28 -20.54
N LEU A 34 0.92 -4.12 -19.64
CA LEU A 34 1.13 -4.23 -18.19
C LEU A 34 1.51 -5.66 -17.77
N CYS A 35 0.90 -6.69 -18.36
CA CYS A 35 1.28 -8.10 -18.13
C CYS A 35 2.74 -8.36 -18.53
N GLU A 36 3.13 -7.97 -19.74
CA GLU A 36 4.50 -8.16 -20.24
C GLU A 36 5.54 -7.46 -19.35
N SER A 37 5.22 -6.25 -18.86
CA SER A 37 6.09 -5.52 -17.93
C SER A 37 6.26 -6.23 -16.58
N ALA A 38 5.19 -6.86 -16.06
CA ALA A 38 5.20 -7.53 -14.77
C ALA A 38 5.98 -8.86 -14.80
N GLU A 39 6.03 -9.54 -15.95
CA GLU A 39 6.83 -10.77 -16.13
C GLU A 39 8.34 -10.50 -16.13
N SER A 40 8.75 -9.28 -16.45
CA SER A 40 10.16 -8.90 -16.57
C SER A 40 10.87 -8.53 -15.26
N VAL A 41 10.12 -8.39 -14.15
CA VAL A 41 10.67 -7.95 -12.85
C VAL A 41 10.36 -8.98 -11.78
N THR A 42 11.35 -9.82 -11.44
CA THR A 42 11.30 -10.58 -10.19
C THR A 42 11.30 -9.57 -9.04
N PRO A 43 10.23 -9.49 -8.22
CA PRO A 43 10.23 -8.58 -7.08
C PRO A 43 11.37 -8.99 -6.16
N SER A 44 12.16 -8.03 -5.69
CA SER A 44 13.16 -8.34 -4.66
C SER A 44 12.45 -8.98 -3.46
N ALA A 45 13.14 -9.88 -2.75
CA ALA A 45 12.57 -10.52 -1.57
C ALA A 45 12.06 -9.47 -0.54
N PHE A 46 12.70 -8.31 -0.49
CA PHE A 46 12.26 -7.14 0.26
C PHE A 46 10.87 -6.63 -0.18
N PHE A 47 10.66 -6.37 -1.48
CA PHE A 47 9.37 -5.89 -1.99
C PHE A 47 8.28 -6.97 -1.92
N ALA A 48 8.64 -8.24 -2.12
CA ALA A 48 7.71 -9.35 -1.91
C ALA A 48 7.24 -9.44 -0.44
N HIS A 49 8.17 -9.28 0.51
CA HIS A 49 7.85 -9.28 1.94
C HIS A 49 7.00 -8.06 2.34
N LEU A 50 7.34 -6.87 1.84
CA LEU A 50 6.52 -5.66 2.06
C LEU A 50 5.12 -5.79 1.46
N LYS A 51 4.99 -6.34 0.26
CA LYS A 51 3.69 -6.55 -0.40
C LYS A 51 2.82 -7.52 0.40
N GLY A 52 3.37 -8.68 0.80
CA GLY A 52 2.67 -9.66 1.62
C GLY A 52 2.28 -9.13 3.00
N HIS A 53 3.06 -8.21 3.57
CA HIS A 53 2.71 -7.54 4.82
C HIS A 53 1.45 -6.67 4.66
N GLY A 54 1.32 -5.94 3.54
CA GLY A 54 0.18 -5.05 3.27
C GLY A 54 -1.14 -5.77 2.94
N GLU A 55 -1.08 -6.94 2.30
CA GLU A 55 -2.27 -7.67 1.82
C GLU A 55 -3.24 -8.09 2.95
N ASN A 56 -2.73 -8.40 4.14
CA ASN A 56 -3.55 -8.81 5.28
C ASN A 56 -4.05 -7.64 6.14
N LEU A 57 -3.57 -6.42 5.88
CA LEU A 57 -3.80 -5.28 6.76
C LEU A 57 -4.99 -4.41 6.33
N ARG A 58 -5.72 -4.74 5.25
CA ARG A 58 -6.80 -3.89 4.67
C ARG A 58 -6.39 -2.41 4.55
N ALA A 59 -5.12 -2.18 4.18
CA ALA A 59 -4.52 -0.85 4.03
C ALA A 59 -4.62 -0.32 2.59
N ASP A 60 -5.51 -0.90 1.80
CA ASP A 60 -5.79 -0.56 0.40
C ASP A 60 -6.53 0.79 0.25
N GLY A 61 -6.95 1.38 1.37
CA GLY A 61 -7.72 2.62 1.40
C GLY A 61 -9.15 2.45 0.89
N GLN A 62 -9.62 1.22 0.70
CA GLN A 62 -11.00 0.97 0.29
C GLN A 62 -11.96 1.19 1.47
N PRO A 63 -13.13 1.82 1.23
CA PRO A 63 -14.12 2.00 2.28
C PRO A 63 -14.53 0.68 2.92
N TRP A 64 -14.78 0.70 4.22
CA TRP A 64 -15.32 -0.45 4.93
C TRP A 64 -16.75 -0.76 4.45
N THR A 65 -17.03 -2.03 4.14
CA THR A 65 -18.32 -2.49 3.58
C THR A 65 -19.37 -2.82 4.65
N GLU A 66 -19.18 -2.36 5.88
CA GLU A 66 -20.11 -2.63 6.99
C GLU A 66 -21.43 -1.88 6.78
N THR A 67 -22.55 -2.59 6.97
CA THR A 67 -23.90 -2.14 6.58
C THR A 67 -24.42 -0.93 7.37
N ARG A 68 -23.71 -0.48 8.41
CA ARG A 68 -24.15 0.57 9.34
C ARG A 68 -23.22 1.78 9.42
N LEU A 69 -22.18 1.85 8.59
CA LEU A 69 -21.29 3.00 8.56
C LEU A 69 -21.81 4.06 7.59
N SER A 70 -21.74 5.34 7.99
CA SER A 70 -21.86 6.42 7.01
C SER A 70 -20.66 6.36 6.05
N PRO A 71 -20.79 6.83 4.80
CA PRO A 71 -19.68 6.85 3.85
C PRO A 71 -18.42 7.55 4.39
N GLY A 72 -18.59 8.64 5.13
CA GLY A 72 -17.48 9.35 5.79
C GLY A 72 -16.76 8.49 6.82
N ARG A 73 -17.52 7.82 7.71
CA ARG A 73 -16.93 6.91 8.72
C ARG A 73 -16.26 5.70 8.10
N ALA A 74 -16.80 5.16 7.01
CA ALA A 74 -16.17 4.05 6.29
C ALA A 74 -14.81 4.45 5.70
N PHE A 75 -14.65 5.71 5.27
CA PHE A 75 -13.39 6.26 4.78
C PHE A 75 -12.41 6.57 5.92
N ASP A 76 -12.87 7.19 7.02
CA ASP A 76 -12.04 7.45 8.20
C ASP A 76 -11.43 6.16 8.74
N LEU A 77 -12.22 5.09 8.83
CA LEU A 77 -11.72 3.78 9.27
C LEU A 77 -10.71 3.18 8.29
N ALA A 78 -10.94 3.30 6.97
CA ALA A 78 -9.97 2.86 5.97
C ALA A 78 -8.63 3.62 6.11
N LEU A 79 -8.69 4.92 6.36
CA LEU A 79 -7.51 5.76 6.56
C LEU A 79 -6.79 5.45 7.88
N ALA A 80 -7.53 5.16 8.95
CA ALA A 80 -6.99 4.70 10.23
C ALA A 80 -6.25 3.37 10.06
N THR A 81 -6.87 2.41 9.38
CA THR A 81 -6.26 1.09 9.11
C THR A 81 -5.00 1.23 8.25
N ARG A 82 -5.02 2.07 7.22
CA ARG A 82 -3.83 2.36 6.40
C ARG A 82 -2.72 3.01 7.22
N SER A 83 -3.06 3.95 8.09
CA SER A 83 -2.09 4.65 8.94
C SER A 83 -1.46 3.70 9.96
N ALA A 84 -2.26 2.84 10.59
CA ALA A 84 -1.78 1.79 11.50
C ALA A 84 -0.84 0.80 10.79
N SER A 85 -1.18 0.38 9.58
CA SER A 85 -0.31 -0.46 8.74
C SER A 85 1.03 0.21 8.43
N GLY A 86 1.02 1.51 8.12
CA GLY A 86 2.24 2.30 7.94
C GLY A 86 3.13 2.33 9.18
N ILE A 87 2.54 2.48 10.38
CA ILE A 87 3.28 2.44 11.65
C ILE A 87 3.95 1.08 11.86
N THR A 88 3.25 -0.02 11.58
CA THR A 88 3.81 -1.37 11.69
C THR A 88 5.04 -1.55 10.77
N ALA A 89 4.94 -1.10 9.52
CA ALA A 89 6.04 -1.18 8.56
C ALA A 89 7.26 -0.34 9.00
N LEU A 90 7.03 0.91 9.45
CA LEU A 90 8.11 1.78 9.96
C LEU A 90 8.77 1.19 11.21
N THR A 91 7.99 0.57 12.09
CA THR A 91 8.51 -0.10 13.29
C THR A 91 9.40 -1.29 12.93
N ALA A 92 9.04 -2.07 11.90
CA ALA A 92 9.88 -3.15 11.39
C ALA A 92 11.22 -2.61 10.82
N MET A 93 11.20 -1.48 10.13
CA MET A 93 12.42 -0.82 9.63
C MET A 93 13.31 -0.32 10.76
N LEU A 94 12.73 0.30 11.78
CA LEU A 94 13.45 0.76 12.98
C LEU A 94 14.07 -0.43 13.74
N HIS A 95 13.36 -1.54 13.85
CA HIS A 95 13.88 -2.76 14.45
C HIS A 95 15.05 -3.35 13.64
N ALA A 96 14.93 -3.44 12.31
CA ALA A 96 16.02 -3.87 11.45
C ALA A 96 17.25 -2.97 11.57
N ALA A 97 17.03 -1.65 11.65
CA ALA A 97 18.10 -0.67 11.88
C ALA A 97 18.82 -0.88 13.22
N HIS A 98 18.08 -1.23 14.28
CA HIS A 98 18.66 -1.56 15.58
C HIS A 98 19.49 -2.84 15.51
N VAL A 99 18.96 -3.91 14.92
CA VAL A 99 19.68 -5.18 14.75
C VAL A 99 20.98 -5.00 13.95
N ALA A 100 20.95 -4.19 12.88
CA ALA A 100 22.14 -3.91 12.08
C ALA A 100 23.24 -3.16 12.86
N ARG A 101 22.85 -2.31 13.83
CA ARG A 101 23.81 -1.60 14.71
C ARG A 101 24.48 -2.55 15.68
N GLU A 102 23.77 -3.55 16.17
CA GLU A 102 24.31 -4.57 17.07
C GLU A 102 25.17 -5.62 16.34
N SER A 103 25.04 -5.75 15.00
CA SER A 103 25.74 -6.78 14.22
C SER A 103 27.16 -6.42 13.78
N ASP A 104 27.74 -5.32 14.28
CA ASP A 104 29.10 -4.83 13.97
C ASP A 104 29.38 -4.62 12.46
N ASP A 105 28.32 -4.44 11.66
CA ASP A 105 28.36 -4.09 10.24
C ASP A 105 27.83 -2.66 10.02
N PRO A 106 28.68 -1.63 10.23
CA PRO A 106 28.26 -0.24 10.14
C PRO A 106 27.87 0.18 8.72
N ALA A 107 28.27 -0.55 7.68
CA ALA A 107 27.89 -0.24 6.30
C ALA A 107 26.41 -0.52 6.03
N CYS A 108 25.80 -1.42 6.80
CA CYS A 108 24.38 -1.76 6.71
C CYS A 108 23.48 -0.87 7.60
N CYS A 109 24.06 0.04 8.39
CA CYS A 109 23.31 0.90 9.29
C CYS A 109 22.68 2.09 8.55
N PRO A 110 21.37 2.33 8.68
CA PRO A 110 20.77 3.55 8.17
C PRO A 110 21.29 4.79 8.90
N SER A 111 21.37 5.91 8.19
CA SER A 111 21.83 7.18 8.73
C SER A 111 20.95 7.65 9.91
N ALA A 112 21.52 8.45 10.82
CA ALA A 112 20.77 9.01 11.94
C ALA A 112 19.57 9.86 11.47
N ALA A 113 19.73 10.62 10.38
CA ALA A 113 18.65 11.40 9.79
C ALA A 113 17.50 10.53 9.26
N LEU A 114 17.81 9.37 8.67
CA LEU A 114 16.78 8.42 8.25
C LEU A 114 16.03 7.85 9.46
N VAL A 115 16.75 7.41 10.50
CA VAL A 115 16.13 6.88 11.73
C VAL A 115 15.21 7.91 12.39
N GLU A 116 15.64 9.17 12.51
CA GLU A 116 14.82 10.27 13.02
C GLU A 116 13.56 10.49 12.15
N GLY A 117 13.73 10.48 10.83
CA GLY A 117 12.61 10.58 9.89
C GLY A 117 11.58 9.47 10.05
N LEU A 118 12.01 8.23 10.33
CA LEU A 118 11.12 7.10 10.59
C LEU A 118 10.32 7.30 11.89
N PHE A 119 10.95 7.80 12.97
CA PHE A 119 10.24 8.13 14.21
C PHE A 119 9.21 9.24 14.02
N ASN A 120 9.58 10.31 13.32
CA ASN A 120 8.65 11.39 13.00
C ASN A 120 7.47 10.89 12.15
N ALA A 121 7.72 10.02 11.17
CA ALA A 121 6.66 9.41 10.38
C ALA A 121 5.71 8.56 11.23
N CYS A 122 6.23 7.77 12.19
CA CYS A 122 5.38 7.06 13.16
C CYS A 122 4.49 8.02 13.95
N GLN A 123 5.03 9.14 14.45
CA GLN A 123 4.25 10.14 15.20
C GLN A 123 3.13 10.75 14.35
N VAL A 124 3.43 11.16 13.12
CA VAL A 124 2.43 11.74 12.20
C VAL A 124 1.32 10.75 11.88
N LEU A 125 1.67 9.48 11.63
CA LEU A 125 0.67 8.44 11.37
C LEU A 125 -0.17 8.12 12.62
N SER A 126 0.41 8.12 13.81
CA SER A 126 -0.34 7.93 15.06
C SER A 126 -1.37 9.04 15.27
N LEU A 127 -0.99 10.29 15.07
CA LEU A 127 -1.92 11.43 15.11
C LEU A 127 -3.02 11.30 14.05
N GLN A 128 -2.69 10.74 12.87
CA GLN A 128 -3.69 10.50 11.83
C GLN A 128 -4.69 9.41 12.24
N VAL A 129 -4.24 8.34 12.90
CA VAL A 129 -5.13 7.32 13.47
C VAL A 129 -6.07 7.96 14.48
N GLU A 130 -5.55 8.73 15.44
CA GLU A 130 -6.36 9.40 16.47
C GLU A 130 -7.46 10.27 15.86
N ARG A 131 -7.11 11.09 14.85
CA ARG A 131 -8.07 11.94 14.13
C ARG A 131 -9.21 11.16 13.46
N CYS A 132 -8.91 9.97 12.93
CA CYS A 132 -9.91 9.14 12.27
C CYS A 132 -10.83 8.40 13.27
N LEU A 133 -10.39 8.24 14.52
CA LEU A 133 -11.16 7.53 15.55
C LEU A 133 -12.14 8.46 16.29
N VAL A 134 -11.99 9.78 16.20
CA VAL A 134 -12.98 10.73 16.71
C VAL A 134 -14.23 10.69 15.81
N PRO A 135 -15.44 10.50 16.39
CA PRO A 135 -16.69 10.43 15.64
C PRO A 135 -17.20 11.78 15.12
#